data_AF-A0A7X8X101-F1
#
_entry.id   AF-A0A7X8X101-F1
#
_cell.length_a   1.000
_cell.length_b   1.000
_cell.length_c   1.000
_cell.angle_alpha   90.00
_cell.angle_beta   90.00
_cell.angle_gamma   90.00
#
_symmetry.space_group_name_H-M   'P 1'
#
loop_
_entity.id
_entity.type
_entity.pdbx_description
1 polymer ?
#
loop_
_entity_poly.entity_id
_entity_poly.type
_entity_poly.pdbx_seq_one_letter_code
_entity_poly.pdbx_strand_id
1 'polypeptide(L)'
;AEVKFGPFVDQMIFTDAGLQQATSLQVAAHHARRFARAGVDEVVDLGAGLGADALAIAGLDIPVTAVEIDETTAAATTINLMAFPHAKVQVADAMDWIHDHPADQHTTRGFWLDPARRKTHSHGTVRIFDPEAFSPPLSFVESLADAGHAVGVKLGPALAHNVIPDNAEAQWVSLHGSVVEAVLWFNMVQRSDVRRAALVITPSGAAELTSATDFGASPDVPIEGIEGATGYLYEPDGAVIRAGLVTDLMIEHFMVDDPTDTAAARQLDEHIAYFCSDAYVETPFATGYRILEVLPYKIKALRRYVQEHGVTRLDIKKRGVDVAPEELRRTLMQGQNSKKPASGEHLTLVLTRVGDERYAIVVDPV
;
A
#
# COMPACT_ATOMS: atom_id res chain seq x y z
N ALA A 1 -10.67 11.77 12.64
CA ALA A 1 -9.39 11.87 13.37
C ALA A 1 -9.09 10.59 14.14
N GLU A 2 -10.05 10.05 14.91
CA GLU A 2 -9.87 8.83 15.73
C GLU A 2 -9.34 7.62 14.95
N VAL A 3 -9.80 7.39 13.72
CA VAL A 3 -9.29 6.31 12.87
C VAL A 3 -7.77 6.39 12.63
N LYS A 4 -7.20 7.60 12.53
CA LYS A 4 -5.77 7.81 12.23
C LYS A 4 -4.92 7.95 13.49
N PHE A 5 -5.45 8.56 14.54
CA PHE A 5 -4.68 8.97 15.72
C PHE A 5 -5.16 8.34 17.04
N GLY A 6 -6.25 7.57 17.01
CA GLY A 6 -6.83 6.92 18.19
C GLY A 6 -7.03 7.91 19.34
N PRO A 7 -6.55 7.59 20.55
CA PRO A 7 -6.74 8.43 21.74
C PRO A 7 -5.95 9.75 21.70
N PHE A 8 -4.96 9.90 20.82
CA PHE A 8 -4.17 11.14 20.72
C PHE A 8 -4.99 12.32 20.17
N VAL A 9 -6.15 12.05 19.56
CA VAL A 9 -7.03 13.08 19.00
C VAL A 9 -7.40 14.15 20.02
N ASP A 10 -7.60 13.78 21.29
CA ASP A 10 -8.00 14.70 22.35
C ASP A 10 -6.93 15.75 22.70
N GLN A 11 -5.70 15.52 22.28
CA GLN A 11 -4.53 16.35 22.57
C GLN A 11 -3.94 16.99 21.32
N MET A 12 -4.54 16.74 20.14
CA MET A 12 -4.03 17.20 18.86
C MET A 12 -4.93 18.28 18.23
N ILE A 13 -4.31 19.22 17.56
CA ILE A 13 -4.94 20.21 16.70
C ILE A 13 -4.84 19.77 15.25
N PHE A 14 -5.96 19.88 14.55
CA PHE A 14 -6.10 19.48 13.16
C PHE A 14 -6.57 20.67 12.31
N THR A 15 -6.02 20.77 11.11
CA THR A 15 -6.64 21.50 10.00
C THR A 15 -7.39 20.50 9.11
N ASP A 16 -8.44 20.92 8.41
CA ASP A 16 -9.22 20.01 7.54
C ASP A 16 -8.33 19.37 6.45
N ALA A 17 -7.51 20.19 5.79
CA ALA A 17 -6.59 19.73 4.76
C ALA A 17 -5.51 18.80 5.34
N GLY A 18 -4.94 19.17 6.50
CA GLY A 18 -3.92 18.38 7.17
C GLY A 18 -4.44 17.02 7.62
N LEU A 19 -5.63 16.94 8.22
CA LEU A 19 -6.20 15.68 8.69
C LEU A 19 -6.45 14.67 7.56
N GLN A 20 -6.89 15.15 6.40
CA GLN A 20 -7.10 14.31 5.23
C GLN A 20 -5.77 13.73 4.71
N GLN A 21 -4.69 14.50 4.77
CA GLN A 21 -3.37 14.14 4.23
C GLN A 21 -2.47 13.42 5.24
N ALA A 22 -2.70 13.59 6.54
CA ALA A 22 -1.79 13.09 7.57
C ALA A 22 -1.63 11.57 7.53
N THR A 23 -0.40 11.13 7.79
CA THR A 23 -0.04 9.72 8.00
C THR A 23 -0.85 9.15 9.16
N SER A 24 -1.33 7.90 9.03
CA SER A 24 -1.92 7.18 10.17
C SER A 24 -0.84 6.89 11.19
N LEU A 25 -1.13 6.99 12.48
CA LEU A 25 -0.14 6.77 13.54
C LEU A 25 0.51 5.37 13.48
N GLN A 26 -0.23 4.35 13.06
CA GLN A 26 0.31 2.99 12.88
C GLN A 26 1.41 2.93 11.82
N VAL A 27 1.26 3.73 10.75
CA VAL A 27 2.18 3.83 9.63
C VAL A 27 3.36 4.74 10.02
N ALA A 28 3.09 5.88 10.65
CA ALA A 28 4.12 6.77 11.20
C ALA A 28 5.03 6.04 12.20
N ALA A 29 4.46 5.18 13.07
CA ALA A 29 5.23 4.34 13.98
C ALA A 29 6.14 3.35 13.24
N HIS A 30 5.77 2.91 12.04
CA HIS A 30 6.66 2.10 11.20
C HIS A 30 7.86 2.89 10.69
N HIS A 31 7.65 4.14 10.25
CA HIS A 31 8.74 5.03 9.85
C HIS A 31 9.71 5.29 11.01
N ALA A 32 9.16 5.66 12.17
CA ALA A 32 9.94 5.89 13.37
C ALA A 32 10.79 4.67 13.76
N ARG A 33 10.21 3.46 13.71
CA ARG A 33 10.94 2.22 13.97
C ARG A 33 12.10 1.99 13.01
N ARG A 34 11.98 2.41 11.74
CA ARG A 34 13.06 2.29 10.76
C ARG A 34 14.26 3.13 11.17
N PHE A 35 14.04 4.39 11.52
CA PHE A 35 15.10 5.28 12.03
C PHE A 35 15.67 4.78 13.37
N ALA A 36 14.83 4.34 14.30
CA ALA A 36 15.27 3.78 15.58
C ALA A 36 16.22 2.59 15.39
N ARG A 37 15.89 1.66 14.47
CA ARG A 37 16.73 0.50 14.16
C ARG A 37 18.06 0.87 13.49
N ALA A 38 18.05 1.93 12.69
CA ALA A 38 19.27 2.46 12.08
C ALA A 38 20.21 3.11 13.11
N GLY A 39 19.70 3.47 14.30
CA GLY A 39 20.50 4.10 15.34
C GLY A 39 20.93 5.53 15.00
N VAL A 40 20.04 6.28 14.33
CA VAL A 40 20.28 7.71 14.08
C VAL A 40 20.24 8.51 15.40
N ASP A 41 21.05 9.56 15.48
CA ASP A 41 21.12 10.44 16.64
C ASP A 41 19.95 11.43 16.68
N GLU A 42 19.44 11.81 15.51
CA GLU A 42 18.29 12.69 15.33
C GLU A 42 17.62 12.47 13.97
N VAL A 43 16.39 12.94 13.83
CA VAL A 43 15.68 12.97 12.55
C VAL A 43 15.18 14.38 12.23
N VAL A 44 15.30 14.78 10.97
CA VAL A 44 14.65 15.97 10.44
C VAL A 44 13.47 15.52 9.57
N ASP A 45 12.27 15.94 9.95
CA ASP A 45 11.03 15.70 9.21
C ASP A 45 10.76 16.89 8.29
N LEU A 46 11.07 16.72 7.00
CA LEU A 46 10.98 17.74 5.95
C LEU A 46 9.62 17.63 5.24
N GLY A 47 8.73 18.59 5.51
CA GLY A 47 7.33 18.53 5.11
C GLY A 47 6.44 17.91 6.19
N ALA A 48 6.66 18.32 7.45
CA ALA A 48 6.10 17.66 8.61
C ALA A 48 4.56 17.65 8.66
N GLY A 49 3.88 18.55 7.93
CA GLY A 49 2.43 18.65 7.95
C GLY A 49 1.93 18.85 9.38
N LEU A 50 0.95 18.04 9.82
CA LEU A 50 0.44 18.05 11.21
C LEU A 50 1.34 17.34 12.24
N GLY A 51 2.54 16.92 11.84
CA GLY A 51 3.55 16.30 12.71
C GLY A 51 3.26 14.85 13.07
N ALA A 52 2.53 14.09 12.24
CA ALA A 52 2.21 12.68 12.54
C ALA A 52 3.47 11.80 12.60
N ASP A 53 4.37 11.97 11.62
CA ASP A 53 5.64 11.26 11.54
C ASP A 53 6.61 11.76 12.63
N ALA A 54 6.77 13.07 12.78
CA ALA A 54 7.52 13.67 13.89
C ALA A 54 7.03 13.20 15.28
N LEU A 55 5.72 13.08 15.51
CA LEU A 55 5.15 12.60 16.78
C LEU A 55 5.54 11.15 17.05
N ALA A 56 5.48 10.29 16.01
CA ALA A 56 5.88 8.90 16.15
C ALA A 56 7.39 8.75 16.40
N ILE A 57 8.22 9.56 15.74
CA ILE A 57 9.67 9.61 15.94
C ILE A 57 10.01 10.07 17.35
N ALA A 58 9.42 11.20 17.80
CA ALA A 58 9.61 11.72 19.14
C ALA A 58 9.14 10.73 20.22
N GLY A 59 8.06 9.98 19.94
CA GLY A 59 7.55 8.92 20.81
C GLY A 59 8.48 7.71 21.00
N LEU A 60 9.52 7.57 20.17
CA LEU A 60 10.61 6.60 20.36
C LEU A 60 11.87 7.24 20.97
N ASP A 61 11.72 8.41 21.61
CA ASP A 61 12.80 9.19 22.23
C ASP A 61 13.92 9.62 21.27
N ILE A 62 13.63 9.69 19.96
CA ILE A 62 14.55 10.22 18.96
C ILE A 62 14.34 11.75 18.86
N PRO A 63 15.38 12.58 19.07
CA PRO A 63 15.30 14.01 18.80
C PRO A 63 14.81 14.30 17.38
N VAL A 64 13.82 15.19 17.25
CA VAL A 64 13.21 15.49 15.96
C VAL A 64 13.11 16.99 15.70
N THR A 65 13.47 17.40 14.50
CA THR A 65 13.16 18.74 13.97
C THR A 65 12.15 18.63 12.85
N ALA A 66 10.93 19.10 13.09
CA ALA A 66 9.86 19.19 12.11
C ALA A 66 9.97 20.52 11.34
N VAL A 67 10.16 20.45 10.03
CA VAL A 67 10.24 21.61 9.14
C VAL A 67 8.96 21.67 8.31
N GLU A 68 8.25 22.78 8.40
CA GLU A 68 6.99 23.03 7.70
C GLU A 68 6.96 24.46 7.15
N ILE A 69 6.55 24.62 5.89
CA ILE A 69 6.56 25.91 5.20
C ILE A 69 5.32 26.75 5.53
N ASP A 70 4.18 26.11 5.80
CA ASP A 70 2.95 26.80 6.16
C ASP A 70 2.92 27.13 7.67
N GLU A 71 2.95 28.42 7.98
CA GLU A 71 2.98 28.93 9.36
C GLU A 71 1.81 28.41 10.23
N THR A 72 0.60 28.29 9.64
CA THR A 72 -0.58 27.82 10.37
C THR A 72 -0.45 26.33 10.73
N THR A 73 0.01 25.52 9.77
CA THR A 73 0.24 24.09 9.96
C THR A 73 1.40 23.86 10.93
N ALA A 74 2.47 24.63 10.85
CA ALA A 74 3.59 24.58 11.80
C ALA A 74 3.15 24.95 13.24
N ALA A 75 2.27 25.94 13.40
CA ALA A 75 1.70 26.27 14.71
C ALA A 75 0.88 25.11 15.30
N ALA A 76 0.06 24.44 14.49
CA ALA A 76 -0.65 23.23 14.91
C ALA A 76 0.31 22.11 15.31
N THR A 77 1.37 21.88 14.52
CA THR A 77 2.40 20.88 14.77
C THR A 77 3.18 21.16 16.04
N THR A 78 3.46 22.43 16.35
CA THR A 78 4.09 22.84 17.61
C THR A 78 3.26 22.39 18.81
N ILE A 79 1.94 22.53 18.73
CA ILE A 79 1.03 22.09 19.79
C ILE A 79 0.98 20.56 19.85
N ASN A 80 0.90 19.88 18.70
CA ASN A 80 0.88 18.41 18.64
C ASN A 80 2.15 17.76 19.22
N LEU A 81 3.30 18.46 19.13
CA LEU A 81 4.59 17.99 19.63
C LEU A 81 4.95 18.52 21.03
N MET A 82 4.11 19.35 21.65
CA MET A 82 4.46 20.06 22.89
C MET A 82 4.79 19.15 24.09
N ALA A 83 4.31 17.91 24.07
CA ALA A 83 4.59 16.91 25.09
C ALA A 83 6.02 16.36 25.03
N PHE A 84 6.73 16.59 23.92
CA PHE A 84 8.06 16.04 23.64
C PHE A 84 9.12 17.15 23.69
N PRO A 85 9.90 17.28 24.78
CA PRO A 85 10.87 18.37 24.93
C PRO A 85 12.03 18.30 23.92
N HIS A 86 12.25 17.13 23.31
CA HIS A 86 13.25 16.88 22.26
C HIS A 86 12.69 17.05 20.84
N ALA A 87 11.43 17.46 20.69
CA ALA A 87 10.85 17.83 19.41
C ALA A 87 10.90 19.35 19.21
N LYS A 88 11.33 19.78 18.03
CA LYS A 88 11.36 21.20 17.62
C LYS A 88 10.57 21.36 16.33
N VAL A 89 9.93 22.53 16.17
CA VAL A 89 9.25 22.90 14.93
C VAL A 89 9.88 24.17 14.38
N GLN A 90 10.16 24.18 13.08
CA GLN A 90 10.73 25.33 12.38
C GLN A 90 9.90 25.66 11.14
N VAL A 91 9.59 26.95 10.99
CA VAL A 91 8.89 27.46 9.80
C VAL A 91 9.92 27.80 8.73
N ALA A 92 10.05 26.95 7.71
CA ALA A 92 11.01 27.13 6.62
C ALA A 92 10.62 26.28 5.40
N ASP A 93 11.15 26.64 4.23
CA ASP A 93 11.22 25.71 3.11
C ASP A 93 12.24 24.59 3.43
N ALA A 94 11.92 23.36 3.05
CA ALA A 94 12.76 22.19 3.35
C ALA A 94 14.17 22.29 2.75
N MET A 95 14.31 22.79 1.52
CA MET A 95 15.61 22.88 0.85
C MET A 95 16.44 24.03 1.40
N ASP A 96 15.80 25.18 1.66
CA ASP A 96 16.46 26.32 2.31
C ASP A 96 16.95 25.94 3.72
N TRP A 97 16.13 25.22 4.49
CA TRP A 97 16.50 24.76 5.82
C TRP A 97 17.76 23.88 5.80
N ILE A 98 17.83 22.93 4.86
CA ILE A 98 18.98 22.04 4.70
C ILE A 98 20.24 22.82 4.30
N HIS A 99 20.09 23.81 3.41
CA HIS A 99 21.21 24.69 3.03
C HIS A 99 21.80 25.43 4.23
N ASP A 100 20.93 25.96 5.09
CA ASP A 100 21.33 26.75 6.27
C ASP A 100 21.81 25.88 7.45
N HIS A 101 21.47 24.58 7.46
CA HIS A 101 21.80 23.64 8.54
C HIS A 101 22.55 22.41 8.02
N PRO A 102 23.77 22.59 7.48
CA PRO A 102 24.57 21.48 7.00
C PRO A 102 24.76 20.42 8.09
N ALA A 103 24.75 19.15 7.70
CA ALA A 103 24.93 18.05 8.64
C ALA A 103 26.30 18.15 9.34
N ASP A 104 26.30 17.96 10.66
CA ASP A 104 27.53 17.82 11.43
C ASP A 104 28.17 16.44 11.17
N GLN A 105 29.48 16.38 10.99
CA GLN A 105 30.22 15.13 10.77
C GLN A 105 30.20 14.20 12.00
N HIS A 106 29.83 14.73 13.17
CA HIS A 106 29.75 13.97 14.41
C HIS A 106 28.34 13.51 14.78
N THR A 107 27.32 13.87 13.99
CA THR A 107 25.92 13.53 14.26
C THR A 107 25.33 12.71 13.12
N THR A 108 24.81 11.53 13.44
CA THR A 108 24.13 10.66 12.48
C THR A 108 22.70 11.15 12.29
N ARG A 109 22.51 12.09 11.36
CA ARG A 109 21.20 12.67 11.04
C ARG A 109 20.42 11.81 10.05
N GLY A 110 19.17 11.48 10.41
CA GLY A 110 18.17 10.94 9.50
C GLY A 110 17.31 12.04 8.87
N PHE A 111 16.86 11.84 7.63
CA PHE A 111 15.91 12.71 6.95
C PHE A 111 14.67 11.92 6.56
N TRP A 112 13.52 12.37 7.04
CA TRP A 112 12.22 11.92 6.57
C TRP A 112 11.62 12.98 5.65
N LEU A 113 11.14 12.60 4.48
CA LEU A 113 10.52 13.52 3.52
C LEU A 113 9.09 13.06 3.20
N ASP A 114 8.12 13.96 3.38
CA ASP A 114 6.74 13.82 2.91
C ASP A 114 6.41 14.94 1.91
N PRO A 115 6.90 14.84 0.66
CA PRO A 115 6.80 15.93 -0.27
C PRO A 115 5.36 16.18 -0.75
N ALA A 116 5.01 17.45 -0.92
CA ALA A 116 3.69 17.85 -1.37
C ALA A 116 3.43 17.41 -2.82
N ARG A 117 2.55 16.42 -2.98
CA ARG A 117 2.16 15.82 -4.28
C ARG A 117 0.90 16.42 -4.93
N ARG A 118 0.38 17.51 -4.38
CA ARG A 118 -0.87 18.17 -4.80
C ARG A 118 -0.63 19.67 -4.94
N LYS A 119 -0.91 20.23 -6.12
CA LYS A 119 -1.00 21.69 -6.31
C LYS A 119 -2.47 22.11 -6.21
N THR A 120 -2.73 23.04 -5.32
CA THR A 120 -4.04 23.68 -5.17
C THR A 120 -4.11 24.85 -6.14
N HIS A 121 -5.02 24.78 -7.11
CA HIS A 121 -5.36 25.89 -7.98
C HIS A 121 -6.74 26.44 -7.57
N SER A 122 -7.04 27.67 -7.99
CA SER A 122 -8.33 28.36 -7.71
C SER A 122 -9.58 27.58 -8.18
N HIS A 123 -9.42 26.52 -8.98
CA HIS A 123 -10.49 25.67 -9.50
C HIS A 123 -10.37 24.18 -9.15
N GLY A 124 -9.48 23.82 -8.20
CA GLY A 124 -9.38 22.45 -7.70
C GLY A 124 -7.96 22.00 -7.38
N THR A 125 -7.81 20.74 -6.97
CA THR A 125 -6.53 20.12 -6.61
C THR A 125 -6.11 19.12 -7.67
N VAL A 126 -4.92 19.31 -8.27
CA VAL A 126 -4.38 18.38 -9.29
C VAL A 126 -3.37 17.44 -8.63
N ARG A 127 -3.49 16.13 -8.90
CA ARG A 127 -2.50 15.13 -8.49
C ARG A 127 -1.30 15.21 -9.41
N ILE A 128 -0.12 15.33 -8.82
CA ILE A 128 1.15 15.30 -9.51
C ILE A 128 1.62 13.84 -9.54
N PHE A 129 2.00 13.35 -10.71
CA PHE A 129 2.51 12.00 -10.91
C PHE A 129 4.02 11.98 -11.16
N ASP A 130 4.56 13.08 -11.71
CA ASP A 130 5.99 13.26 -11.93
C ASP A 130 6.69 13.54 -10.60
N PRO A 131 7.59 12.67 -10.12
CA PRO A 131 8.31 12.87 -8.87
C PRO A 131 9.17 14.14 -8.83
N GLU A 132 9.60 14.64 -9.99
CA GLU A 132 10.36 15.89 -10.08
C GLU A 132 9.49 17.14 -9.91
N ALA A 133 8.16 17.00 -10.00
CA ALA A 133 7.23 18.08 -9.74
C ALA A 133 6.72 18.11 -8.29
N PHE A 134 7.25 17.23 -7.43
CA PHE A 134 7.02 17.26 -5.99
C PHE A 134 7.79 18.40 -5.32
N SER A 135 7.42 18.71 -4.08
CA SER A 135 8.09 19.75 -3.28
C SER A 135 8.44 19.18 -1.90
N PRO A 136 9.71 18.84 -1.63
CA PRO A 136 10.85 18.87 -2.56
C PRO A 136 10.79 17.76 -3.65
N PRO A 137 11.54 17.91 -4.77
CA PRO A 137 11.58 16.91 -5.86
C PRO A 137 12.34 15.65 -5.45
N LEU A 138 12.13 14.53 -6.16
CA LEU A 138 12.84 13.28 -5.89
C LEU A 138 14.36 13.42 -6.08
N SER A 139 14.83 14.19 -7.07
CA SER A 139 16.25 14.53 -7.23
C SER A 139 16.90 15.18 -6.00
N PHE A 140 16.13 15.91 -5.19
CA PHE A 140 16.62 16.45 -3.91
C PHE A 140 16.80 15.34 -2.87
N VAL A 141 15.85 14.39 -2.79
CA VAL A 141 15.98 13.21 -1.93
C VAL A 141 17.23 12.41 -2.30
N GLU A 142 17.44 12.17 -3.59
CA GLU A 142 18.62 11.46 -4.10
C GLU A 142 19.91 12.19 -3.72
N SER A 143 19.94 13.53 -3.80
CA SER A 143 21.10 14.31 -3.38
C SER A 143 21.46 14.15 -1.89
N LEU A 144 20.47 13.99 -1.01
CA LEU A 144 20.69 13.69 0.40
C LEU A 144 21.22 12.27 0.59
N ALA A 145 20.70 11.31 -0.17
CA ALA A 145 21.16 9.94 -0.16
C ALA A 145 22.61 9.82 -0.69
N ASP A 146 22.95 10.52 -1.78
CA ASP A 146 24.29 10.56 -2.37
C ASP A 146 25.32 11.21 -1.44
N ALA A 147 24.88 12.13 -0.58
CA ALA A 147 25.69 12.68 0.51
C ALA A 147 25.90 11.70 1.69
N GLY A 148 25.33 10.50 1.63
CA GLY A 148 25.50 9.43 2.62
C GLY A 148 24.53 9.47 3.79
N HIS A 149 23.49 10.32 3.74
CA HIS A 149 22.55 10.45 4.85
C HIS A 149 21.55 9.29 4.92
N ALA A 150 21.06 8.97 6.11
CA ALA A 150 19.95 8.05 6.28
C ALA A 150 18.65 8.72 5.81
N VAL A 151 18.06 8.27 4.70
CA VAL A 151 16.92 8.97 4.08
C VAL A 151 15.73 8.03 3.91
N GLY A 152 14.55 8.49 4.31
CA GLY A 152 13.27 7.90 3.94
C GLY A 152 12.39 8.94 3.25
N VAL A 153 11.77 8.59 2.12
CA VAL A 153 10.79 9.46 1.45
C VAL A 153 9.47 8.74 1.22
N LYS A 154 8.37 9.36 1.64
CA LYS A 154 7.02 8.89 1.36
C LYS A 154 6.56 9.36 -0.02
N LEU A 155 6.00 8.44 -0.79
CA LEU A 155 5.53 8.64 -2.16
C LEU A 155 4.11 8.09 -2.34
N GLY A 156 3.53 8.35 -3.51
CA GLY A 156 2.21 7.82 -3.87
C GLY A 156 2.20 6.29 -3.98
N PRO A 157 1.11 5.60 -3.58
CA PRO A 157 1.00 4.14 -3.67
C PRO A 157 1.01 3.62 -5.12
N ALA A 158 0.93 4.52 -6.11
CA ALA A 158 0.99 4.22 -7.54
C ALA A 158 2.36 4.56 -8.17
N LEU A 159 3.43 4.69 -7.37
CA LEU A 159 4.79 4.89 -7.86
C LEU A 159 5.15 3.83 -8.92
N ALA A 160 5.69 4.29 -10.04
CA ALA A 160 6.13 3.40 -11.12
C ALA A 160 7.47 2.76 -10.76
N HIS A 161 7.70 1.50 -11.15
CA HIS A 161 8.93 0.79 -10.79
C HIS A 161 10.17 1.37 -11.46
N ASN A 162 10.03 1.91 -12.67
CA ASN A 162 11.13 2.45 -13.47
C ASN A 162 11.70 3.79 -12.97
N VAL A 163 11.06 4.42 -11.98
CA VAL A 163 11.57 5.65 -11.35
C VAL A 163 12.24 5.40 -9.99
N ILE A 164 12.37 4.14 -9.59
CA ILE A 164 12.96 3.77 -8.30
C ILE A 164 14.47 3.62 -8.49
N PRO A 165 15.31 4.41 -7.78
CA PRO A 165 16.76 4.32 -7.88
C PRO A 165 17.27 2.93 -7.48
N ASP A 166 18.34 2.45 -8.12
CA ASP A 166 18.92 1.12 -7.88
C ASP A 166 19.46 0.94 -6.45
N ASN A 167 19.86 2.05 -5.81
CA ASN A 167 20.36 2.08 -4.45
C ASN A 167 19.27 2.23 -3.37
N ALA A 168 17.98 2.21 -3.74
CA ALA A 168 16.89 2.31 -2.78
C ALA A 168 16.32 0.92 -2.38
N GLU A 169 15.85 0.79 -1.15
CA GLU A 169 14.82 -0.22 -0.81
C GLU A 169 13.45 0.42 -1.03
N ALA A 170 12.57 -0.24 -1.80
CA ALA A 170 11.21 0.21 -2.03
C ALA A 170 10.19 -0.61 -1.24
N GLN A 171 9.37 0.06 -0.43
CA GLN A 171 8.36 -0.59 0.40
C GLN A 171 6.97 -0.02 0.12
N TRP A 172 5.99 -0.89 -0.16
CA TRP A 172 4.58 -0.50 -0.20
C TRP A 172 3.89 -0.87 1.11
N VAL A 173 3.11 0.06 1.65
CA VAL A 173 2.40 -0.15 2.91
C VAL A 173 0.90 -0.22 2.65
N SER A 174 0.28 -1.33 3.06
CA SER A 174 -1.16 -1.52 3.13
C SER A 174 -1.62 -1.37 4.57
N LEU A 175 -2.67 -0.58 4.77
CA LEU A 175 -3.34 -0.42 6.05
C LEU A 175 -4.80 -0.81 5.87
N HIS A 176 -5.21 -1.87 6.57
CA HIS A 176 -6.57 -2.40 6.57
C HIS A 176 -7.10 -2.69 5.16
N GLY A 177 -6.25 -3.31 4.32
CA GLY A 177 -6.58 -3.71 2.94
C GLY A 177 -6.50 -2.57 1.91
N SER A 178 -5.98 -1.40 2.29
CA SER A 178 -5.77 -0.26 1.39
C SER A 178 -4.30 0.14 1.34
N VAL A 179 -3.71 0.15 0.15
CA VAL A 179 -2.35 0.67 -0.04
C VAL A 179 -2.35 2.17 0.19
N VAL A 180 -1.66 2.61 1.24
CA VAL A 180 -1.66 4.02 1.66
C VAL A 180 -0.50 4.80 1.05
N GLU A 181 0.65 4.17 0.85
CA GLU A 181 1.87 4.80 0.35
C GLU A 181 2.87 3.81 -0.23
N ALA A 182 3.87 4.36 -0.91
CA ALA A 182 5.15 3.73 -1.19
C ALA A 182 6.23 4.53 -0.46
N VAL A 183 7.28 3.88 0.04
CA VAL A 183 8.40 4.52 0.72
C VAL A 183 9.70 4.06 0.08
N LEU A 184 10.60 4.98 -0.21
CA LEU A 184 11.99 4.66 -0.58
C LEU A 184 12.89 4.90 0.62
N TRP A 185 13.73 3.91 0.92
CA TRP A 185 14.69 3.94 2.01
C TRP A 185 16.12 3.86 1.44
N PHE A 186 17.01 4.70 1.95
CA PHE A 186 18.39 4.80 1.51
C PHE A 186 19.37 4.69 2.68
N ASN A 187 20.57 4.19 2.39
CA ASN A 187 21.71 4.14 3.32
C ASN A 187 21.34 3.44 4.65
N MET A 188 21.59 4.04 5.82
CA MET A 188 21.44 3.34 7.10
C MET A 188 20.01 2.87 7.43
N VAL A 189 18.99 3.45 6.80
CA VAL A 189 17.59 3.04 6.96
C VAL A 189 17.12 2.05 5.88
N GLN A 190 17.97 1.76 4.90
CA GLN A 190 17.79 0.70 3.93
C GLN A 190 18.33 -0.63 4.48
N ARG A 191 17.64 -1.74 4.22
CA ARG A 191 18.17 -3.08 4.52
C ARG A 191 18.94 -3.61 3.32
N SER A 192 20.14 -4.14 3.57
CA SER A 192 21.05 -4.60 2.51
C SER A 192 20.54 -5.80 1.72
N ASP A 193 19.63 -6.59 2.30
CA ASP A 193 19.06 -7.81 1.73
C ASP A 193 17.63 -7.61 1.20
N VAL A 194 17.14 -6.37 1.14
CA VAL A 194 15.78 -6.06 0.68
C VAL A 194 15.82 -5.00 -0.41
N ARG A 195 15.38 -5.38 -1.60
CA ARG A 195 15.16 -4.47 -2.72
C ARG A 195 13.69 -4.02 -2.76
N ARG A 196 12.76 -4.95 -2.51
CA ARG A 196 11.31 -4.72 -2.60
C ARG A 196 10.62 -5.29 -1.36
N ALA A 197 9.65 -4.58 -0.82
CA ALA A 197 8.89 -5.02 0.33
C ALA A 197 7.41 -4.64 0.23
N ALA A 198 6.55 -5.49 0.78
CA ALA A 198 5.15 -5.22 1.04
C ALA A 198 4.87 -5.38 2.54
N LEU A 199 4.48 -4.30 3.20
CA LEU A 199 4.03 -4.31 4.59
C LEU A 199 2.51 -4.26 4.65
N VAL A 200 1.89 -5.28 5.26
CA VAL A 200 0.44 -5.34 5.43
C VAL A 200 0.12 -5.19 6.92
N ILE A 201 -0.56 -4.10 7.26
CA ILE A 201 -1.01 -3.76 8.61
C ILE A 201 -2.51 -4.00 8.70
N THR A 202 -2.90 -4.91 9.59
CA THR A 202 -4.29 -5.29 9.85
C THR A 202 -4.63 -5.08 11.33
N PRO A 203 -5.90 -5.18 11.74
CA PRO A 203 -6.25 -5.14 13.15
C PRO A 203 -5.61 -6.25 13.99
N SER A 204 -5.21 -7.39 13.39
CA SER A 204 -4.56 -8.50 14.09
C SER A 204 -3.03 -8.36 14.18
N GLY A 205 -2.43 -7.42 13.45
CA GLY A 205 -0.99 -7.18 13.48
C GLY A 205 -0.43 -6.73 12.13
N ALA A 206 0.89 -6.66 12.06
CA ALA A 206 1.62 -6.32 10.85
C ALA A 206 2.44 -7.52 10.37
N ALA A 207 2.42 -7.79 9.07
CA ALA A 207 3.24 -8.79 8.40
C ALA A 207 3.96 -8.15 7.22
N GLU A 208 5.17 -8.61 6.93
CA GLU A 208 5.99 -8.09 5.84
C GLU A 208 6.47 -9.21 4.94
N LEU A 209 6.36 -9.00 3.63
CA LEU A 209 6.94 -9.85 2.60
C LEU A 209 8.05 -9.07 1.90
N THR A 210 9.21 -9.70 1.68
CA THR A 210 10.40 -9.03 1.15
C THR A 210 11.05 -9.83 0.03
N SER A 211 11.72 -9.14 -0.89
CA SER A 211 12.55 -9.77 -1.91
C SER A 211 13.85 -8.99 -2.09
N ALA A 212 14.96 -9.73 -2.25
CA ALA A 212 16.27 -9.19 -2.56
C ALA A 212 16.45 -8.92 -4.06
N THR A 213 15.57 -9.46 -4.92
CA THR A 213 15.66 -9.30 -6.37
C THR A 213 14.97 -8.03 -6.84
N ASP A 214 15.43 -7.53 -7.99
CA ASP A 214 14.88 -6.33 -8.59
C ASP A 214 13.52 -6.57 -9.27
N PHE A 215 12.85 -5.49 -9.65
CA PHE A 215 11.56 -5.56 -10.37
C PHE A 215 11.72 -6.31 -11.69
N GLY A 216 10.83 -7.27 -11.94
CA GLY A 216 10.90 -8.13 -13.13
C GLY A 216 11.85 -9.33 -13.00
N ALA A 217 12.56 -9.47 -11.88
CA ALA A 217 13.36 -10.64 -11.53
C ALA A 217 12.69 -11.45 -10.39
N SER A 218 11.36 -11.45 -10.35
CA SER A 218 10.58 -12.30 -9.45
C SER A 218 10.74 -13.78 -9.86
N PRO A 219 10.60 -14.74 -8.93
CA PRO A 219 10.71 -16.16 -9.25
C PRO A 219 9.64 -16.59 -10.26
N ASP A 220 10.02 -17.51 -11.14
CA ASP A 220 9.08 -18.19 -12.03
C ASP A 220 8.19 -19.13 -11.22
N VAL A 221 6.90 -19.20 -11.56
CA VAL A 221 5.92 -20.10 -10.96
C VAL A 221 5.09 -20.76 -12.06
N PRO A 222 4.46 -21.92 -11.79
CA PRO A 222 3.61 -22.58 -12.78
C PRO A 222 2.41 -21.71 -13.21
N ILE A 223 2.09 -21.74 -14.50
CA ILE A 223 0.94 -21.07 -15.11
C ILE A 223 0.08 -22.14 -15.80
N GLU A 224 -1.15 -22.33 -15.32
CA GLU A 224 -2.04 -23.43 -15.75
C GLU A 224 -3.24 -22.94 -16.57
N GLY A 225 -3.29 -21.64 -16.90
CA GLY A 225 -4.43 -21.07 -17.60
C GLY A 225 -5.72 -21.20 -16.78
N ILE A 226 -6.85 -21.26 -17.46
CA ILE A 226 -8.15 -21.38 -16.80
C ILE A 226 -8.40 -22.78 -16.21
N GLU A 227 -7.73 -23.81 -16.74
CA GLU A 227 -7.82 -25.18 -16.21
C GLU A 227 -7.29 -25.26 -14.77
N GLY A 228 -6.36 -24.36 -14.42
CA GLY A 228 -5.88 -24.16 -13.05
C GLY A 228 -6.87 -23.47 -12.10
N ALA A 229 -8.03 -23.00 -12.53
CA ALA A 229 -9.00 -22.32 -11.64
C ALA A 229 -9.82 -23.33 -10.80
N THR A 230 -9.14 -24.04 -9.90
CA THR A 230 -9.73 -25.03 -8.99
C THR A 230 -9.26 -24.83 -7.55
N GLY A 231 -9.96 -25.42 -6.57
CA GLY A 231 -9.63 -25.27 -5.15
C GLY A 231 -9.98 -23.88 -4.63
N TYR A 232 -8.95 -23.08 -4.36
CA TYR A 232 -9.03 -21.74 -3.77
C TYR A 232 -8.36 -20.72 -4.68
N LEU A 233 -9.05 -19.61 -4.93
CA LEU A 233 -8.54 -18.43 -5.61
C LEU A 233 -8.05 -17.41 -4.58
N TYR A 234 -6.89 -16.82 -4.78
CA TYR A 234 -6.33 -15.79 -3.91
C TYR A 234 -6.28 -14.44 -4.62
N GLU A 235 -6.76 -13.42 -3.93
CA GLU A 235 -6.56 -12.00 -4.24
C GLU A 235 -5.44 -11.46 -3.35
N PRO A 236 -4.21 -11.28 -3.86
CA PRO A 236 -3.14 -10.70 -3.06
C PRO A 236 -3.48 -9.28 -2.62
N ASP A 237 -2.96 -8.87 -1.46
CA ASP A 237 -3.08 -7.50 -0.98
C ASP A 237 -2.45 -6.52 -1.99
N GLY A 238 -3.01 -5.31 -2.04
CA GLY A 238 -2.55 -4.27 -2.97
C GLY A 238 -1.07 -3.94 -2.82
N ALA A 239 -0.48 -4.01 -1.62
CA ALA A 239 0.94 -3.77 -1.41
C ALA A 239 1.80 -4.88 -2.01
N VAL A 240 1.38 -6.14 -1.89
CA VAL A 240 2.06 -7.31 -2.51
C VAL A 240 2.07 -7.16 -4.03
N ILE A 241 0.93 -6.80 -4.60
CA ILE A 241 0.80 -6.50 -6.03
C ILE A 241 1.74 -5.38 -6.44
N ARG A 242 1.70 -4.25 -5.73
CA ARG A 242 2.45 -3.05 -6.08
C ARG A 242 3.95 -3.23 -5.91
N ALA A 243 4.39 -4.04 -4.95
CA ALA A 243 5.78 -4.42 -4.78
C ALA A 243 6.25 -5.47 -5.80
N GLY A 244 5.35 -6.06 -6.59
CA GLY A 244 5.67 -7.13 -7.55
C GLY A 244 6.01 -8.47 -6.89
N LEU A 245 5.47 -8.71 -5.69
CA LEU A 245 5.82 -9.85 -4.84
C LEU A 245 4.80 -10.99 -4.91
N VAL A 246 3.99 -11.06 -5.97
CA VAL A 246 2.95 -12.10 -6.09
C VAL A 246 3.56 -13.50 -6.18
N THR A 247 4.61 -13.68 -6.99
CA THR A 247 5.26 -14.98 -7.11
C THR A 247 6.18 -15.27 -5.93
N ASP A 248 6.82 -14.25 -5.35
CA ASP A 248 7.54 -14.37 -4.07
C ASP A 248 6.59 -14.89 -2.96
N LEU A 249 5.36 -14.35 -2.86
CA LEU A 249 4.32 -14.83 -1.95
C LEU A 249 3.98 -16.30 -2.17
N MET A 250 3.79 -16.71 -3.44
CA MET A 250 3.47 -18.09 -3.77
C MET A 250 4.57 -19.04 -3.30
N ILE A 251 5.83 -18.71 -3.59
CA ILE A 251 6.98 -19.53 -3.18
C ILE A 251 7.07 -19.64 -1.66
N GLU A 252 7.02 -18.51 -0.95
CA GLU A 252 7.26 -18.49 0.49
C GLU A 252 6.12 -19.08 1.33
N HIS A 253 4.86 -18.88 0.91
CA HIS A 253 3.70 -19.27 1.73
C HIS A 253 3.00 -20.55 1.26
N PHE A 254 3.11 -20.90 -0.02
CA PHE A 254 2.32 -21.97 -0.60
C PHE A 254 3.21 -23.12 -1.08
N MET A 255 4.33 -22.81 -1.73
CA MET A 255 5.19 -23.78 -2.41
C MET A 255 6.49 -24.09 -1.63
N VAL A 256 6.37 -24.22 -0.30
CA VAL A 256 7.52 -24.35 0.61
C VAL A 256 8.40 -25.58 0.31
N ASP A 257 7.76 -26.68 -0.11
CA ASP A 257 8.46 -27.95 -0.33
C ASP A 257 8.95 -28.10 -1.78
N ASP A 258 8.16 -27.67 -2.76
CA ASP A 258 8.46 -27.79 -4.19
C ASP A 258 7.92 -26.57 -4.96
N PRO A 259 8.79 -25.70 -5.51
CA PRO A 259 8.39 -24.50 -6.27
C PRO A 259 7.77 -24.82 -7.64
N THR A 260 7.65 -26.10 -7.99
CA THR A 260 6.99 -26.57 -9.22
C THR A 260 5.65 -27.25 -8.97
N ASP A 261 5.24 -27.44 -7.71
CA ASP A 261 3.98 -28.10 -7.36
C ASP A 261 2.77 -27.22 -7.68
N THR A 262 2.12 -27.52 -8.79
CA THR A 262 0.95 -26.77 -9.27
C THR A 262 -0.27 -26.93 -8.35
N ALA A 263 -0.34 -27.99 -7.53
CA ALA A 263 -1.39 -28.15 -6.53
C ALA A 263 -1.19 -27.20 -5.36
N ALA A 264 0.06 -26.91 -5.00
CA ALA A 264 0.43 -25.97 -3.94
C ALA A 264 0.14 -24.52 -4.34
N ALA A 265 0.61 -24.07 -5.50
CA ALA A 265 0.17 -22.80 -6.10
C ALA A 265 0.41 -22.74 -7.60
N ARG A 266 -0.46 -22.01 -8.30
CA ARG A 266 -0.37 -21.77 -9.75
C ARG A 266 -1.03 -20.45 -10.15
N GLN A 267 -0.47 -19.78 -11.12
CA GLN A 267 -1.11 -18.63 -11.76
C GLN A 267 -2.10 -19.07 -12.83
N LEU A 268 -3.11 -18.23 -13.07
CA LEU A 268 -4.00 -18.40 -14.21
C LEU A 268 -3.46 -17.67 -15.46
N ASP A 269 -2.72 -16.58 -15.28
CA ASP A 269 -2.15 -15.75 -16.34
C ASP A 269 -0.99 -14.93 -15.75
N GLU A 270 0.13 -14.84 -16.46
CA GLU A 270 1.36 -14.15 -16.00
C GLU A 270 1.16 -12.65 -15.70
N HIS A 271 0.14 -12.03 -16.29
CA HIS A 271 -0.12 -10.60 -16.14
C HIS A 271 -1.27 -10.31 -15.18
N ILE A 272 -1.83 -11.32 -14.52
CA ILE A 272 -2.93 -11.21 -13.57
C ILE A 272 -2.45 -11.66 -12.20
N ALA A 273 -2.68 -10.82 -11.18
CA ALA A 273 -2.20 -11.09 -9.83
C ALA A 273 -2.96 -12.22 -9.10
N TYR A 274 -4.07 -12.72 -9.64
CA TYR A 274 -4.76 -13.85 -9.03
C TYR A 274 -3.98 -15.14 -9.24
N PHE A 275 -3.93 -15.96 -8.20
CA PHE A 275 -3.37 -17.31 -8.25
C PHE A 275 -4.30 -18.28 -7.52
N CYS A 276 -4.12 -19.58 -7.74
CA CYS A 276 -4.92 -20.63 -7.12
C CYS A 276 -4.05 -21.64 -6.36
N SER A 277 -4.66 -22.33 -5.39
CA SER A 277 -4.12 -23.51 -4.73
C SER A 277 -5.23 -24.53 -4.48
N ASP A 278 -4.89 -25.82 -4.38
CA ASP A 278 -5.88 -26.87 -4.14
C ASP A 278 -6.35 -26.89 -2.68
N ALA A 279 -5.44 -26.59 -1.74
CA ALA A 279 -5.72 -26.50 -0.31
C ALA A 279 -5.75 -25.04 0.15
N TYR A 280 -6.58 -24.75 1.16
CA TYR A 280 -6.60 -23.42 1.78
C TYR A 280 -5.36 -23.19 2.63
N VAL A 281 -4.73 -22.04 2.46
CA VAL A 281 -3.60 -21.55 3.24
C VAL A 281 -3.97 -20.15 3.75
N GLU A 282 -4.02 -20.00 5.06
CA GLU A 282 -4.21 -18.69 5.68
C GLU A 282 -2.94 -17.87 5.56
N THR A 283 -3.05 -16.65 5.04
CA THR A 283 -1.93 -15.72 4.91
C THR A 283 -2.41 -14.28 5.09
N PRO A 284 -1.62 -13.41 5.76
CA PRO A 284 -1.96 -11.99 5.87
C PRO A 284 -1.83 -11.23 4.54
N PHE A 285 -1.22 -11.85 3.52
CA PHE A 285 -0.84 -11.21 2.27
C PHE A 285 -1.85 -11.41 1.13
N ALA A 286 -2.90 -12.21 1.33
CA ALA A 286 -3.92 -12.44 0.33
C ALA A 286 -5.28 -12.80 0.96
N THR A 287 -6.37 -12.45 0.29
CA THR A 287 -7.71 -12.95 0.63
C THR A 287 -8.02 -14.19 -0.20
N GLY A 288 -8.29 -15.30 0.47
CA GLY A 288 -8.69 -16.56 -0.18
C GLY A 288 -10.19 -16.65 -0.42
N TYR A 289 -10.58 -17.26 -1.53
CA TYR A 289 -11.95 -17.59 -1.87
C TYR A 289 -12.02 -19.02 -2.39
N ARG A 290 -12.95 -19.83 -1.88
CA ARG A 290 -13.17 -21.17 -2.42
C ARG A 290 -13.88 -21.09 -3.76
N ILE A 291 -13.32 -21.72 -4.79
CA ILE A 291 -13.91 -21.76 -6.13
C ILE A 291 -15.07 -22.76 -6.16
N LEU A 292 -16.23 -22.30 -6.62
CA LEU A 292 -17.42 -23.14 -6.79
C LEU A 292 -17.62 -23.54 -8.26
N GLU A 293 -17.50 -22.57 -9.16
CA GLU A 293 -17.73 -22.81 -10.60
C GLU A 293 -17.01 -21.76 -11.45
N VAL A 294 -16.53 -22.16 -12.63
CA VAL A 294 -15.95 -21.26 -13.62
C VAL A 294 -16.90 -21.11 -14.79
N LEU A 295 -17.32 -19.87 -15.06
CA LEU A 295 -18.28 -19.54 -16.10
C LEU A 295 -17.61 -18.70 -17.21
N PRO A 296 -18.03 -18.86 -18.48
CA PRO A 296 -17.65 -17.92 -19.52
C PRO A 296 -18.23 -16.54 -19.20
N TYR A 297 -17.49 -15.47 -19.48
CA TYR A 297 -17.98 -14.10 -19.29
C TYR A 297 -19.01 -13.72 -20.37
N LYS A 298 -20.23 -14.26 -20.23
CA LYS A 298 -21.38 -14.04 -21.11
C LYS A 298 -22.58 -13.63 -20.26
N ILE A 299 -23.11 -12.43 -20.47
CA ILE A 299 -24.22 -11.86 -19.68
C ILE A 299 -25.40 -12.83 -19.53
N LYS A 300 -25.78 -13.54 -20.60
CA LYS A 300 -26.87 -14.53 -20.56
C LYS A 300 -26.57 -15.71 -19.61
N ALA A 301 -25.34 -16.21 -19.60
CA ALA A 301 -24.93 -17.30 -18.72
C ALA A 301 -24.91 -16.85 -17.26
N LEU A 302 -24.34 -15.67 -16.99
CA LEU A 302 -24.28 -15.10 -15.64
C LEU A 302 -25.67 -14.79 -15.07
N ARG A 303 -26.59 -14.23 -15.87
CA ARG A 303 -27.99 -13.98 -15.45
C ARG A 303 -28.71 -15.27 -15.12
N ARG A 304 -28.53 -16.31 -15.94
CA ARG A 304 -29.11 -17.63 -15.68
C ARG A 304 -28.60 -18.19 -14.35
N TYR A 305 -27.29 -18.14 -14.12
CA TYR A 305 -26.67 -18.60 -12.88
C TYR A 305 -27.25 -17.89 -11.65
N VAL A 306 -27.27 -16.55 -11.68
CA VAL A 306 -27.83 -15.69 -10.62
C VAL A 306 -29.30 -16.02 -10.34
N GLN A 307 -30.08 -16.34 -11.38
CA GLN A 307 -31.50 -16.68 -11.24
C GLN A 307 -31.72 -18.08 -10.66
N GLU A 308 -30.97 -19.08 -11.15
CA GLU A 308 -31.05 -20.49 -10.73
C GLU A 308 -30.67 -20.65 -9.25
N HIS A 309 -29.67 -19.91 -8.79
CA HIS A 309 -29.20 -19.92 -7.40
C HIS A 309 -29.97 -18.96 -6.49
N GLY A 310 -30.92 -18.18 -7.03
CA GLY A 310 -31.74 -17.28 -6.22
C GLY A 310 -30.94 -16.22 -5.46
N VAL A 311 -29.82 -15.77 -6.04
CA VAL A 311 -28.92 -14.77 -5.49
C VAL A 311 -29.68 -13.47 -5.22
N THR A 312 -29.53 -12.89 -4.04
CA THR A 312 -30.16 -11.60 -3.67
C THR A 312 -29.13 -10.50 -3.41
N ARG A 313 -27.91 -10.90 -3.09
CA ARG A 313 -26.75 -10.02 -2.95
C ARG A 313 -25.63 -10.54 -3.83
N LEU A 314 -25.09 -9.67 -4.67
CA LEU A 314 -24.02 -10.03 -5.60
C LEU A 314 -22.87 -9.05 -5.41
N ASP A 315 -21.70 -9.56 -5.01
CA ASP A 315 -20.45 -8.82 -5.02
C ASP A 315 -19.61 -9.20 -6.23
N ILE A 316 -19.02 -8.20 -6.88
CA ILE A 316 -18.26 -8.39 -8.12
C ILE A 316 -16.86 -7.81 -7.92
N LYS A 317 -15.86 -8.68 -7.98
CA LYS A 317 -14.45 -8.35 -8.03
C LYS A 317 -13.96 -8.44 -9.46
N LYS A 318 -12.93 -7.66 -9.82
CA LYS A 318 -12.39 -7.68 -11.19
C LYS A 318 -10.88 -7.47 -11.23
N ARG A 319 -10.23 -8.15 -12.18
CA ARG A 319 -8.82 -7.93 -12.52
C ARG A 319 -8.58 -8.21 -13.99
N GLY A 320 -7.91 -7.30 -14.69
CA GLY A 320 -7.64 -7.47 -16.13
C GLY A 320 -8.87 -7.38 -17.05
N VAL A 321 -10.03 -6.97 -16.52
CA VAL A 321 -11.28 -6.80 -17.30
C VAL A 321 -11.77 -5.37 -17.20
N ASP A 322 -12.02 -4.76 -18.36
CA ASP A 322 -12.62 -3.43 -18.46
C ASP A 322 -14.16 -3.53 -18.41
N VAL A 323 -14.68 -3.63 -17.19
CA VAL A 323 -16.11 -3.56 -16.87
C VAL A 323 -16.30 -2.76 -15.59
N ALA A 324 -17.38 -1.98 -15.50
CA ALA A 324 -17.80 -1.36 -14.24
C ALA A 324 -18.59 -2.38 -13.40
N PRO A 325 -18.10 -2.79 -12.21
CA PRO A 325 -18.79 -3.78 -11.37
C PRO A 325 -20.23 -3.42 -11.04
N GLU A 326 -20.51 -2.14 -10.78
CA GLU A 326 -21.86 -1.67 -10.44
C GLU A 326 -22.86 -1.76 -11.60
N GLU A 327 -22.41 -1.45 -12.83
CA GLU A 327 -23.25 -1.54 -14.02
C GLU A 327 -23.54 -3.00 -14.36
N LEU A 328 -22.53 -3.86 -14.24
CA LEU A 328 -22.70 -5.30 -14.43
C LEU A 328 -23.63 -5.88 -13.36
N ARG A 329 -23.43 -5.54 -12.07
CA ARG A 329 -24.29 -5.96 -10.96
C ARG A 329 -25.76 -5.59 -11.25
N ARG A 330 -26.01 -4.34 -11.64
CA ARG A 330 -27.35 -3.89 -12.04
C ARG A 330 -27.90 -4.72 -13.19
N THR A 331 -27.10 -5.00 -14.21
CA THR A 331 -27.50 -5.79 -15.38
C THR A 331 -27.82 -7.25 -15.01
N LEU A 332 -27.04 -7.86 -14.13
CA LEU A 332 -27.22 -9.25 -13.71
C LEU A 332 -28.44 -9.42 -12.79
N MET A 333 -28.69 -8.46 -11.90
CA MET A 333 -29.79 -8.48 -10.93
C MET A 333 -31.14 -7.97 -11.49
N GLN A 334 -31.15 -7.38 -12.70
CA GLN A 334 -32.37 -6.90 -13.34
C GLN A 334 -33.39 -8.01 -13.56
N GLY A 335 -34.65 -7.74 -13.21
CA GLY A 335 -35.77 -8.67 -13.43
C GLY A 335 -35.91 -9.75 -12.36
N GLN A 336 -35.14 -9.68 -11.28
CA GLN A 336 -35.40 -10.50 -10.11
C GLN A 336 -36.72 -10.09 -9.43
N ASN A 337 -37.59 -11.07 -9.18
CA ASN A 337 -38.90 -10.84 -8.57
C ASN A 337 -38.74 -10.36 -7.12
N SER A 338 -39.20 -9.13 -6.86
CA SER A 338 -39.30 -8.50 -5.52
C SER A 338 -40.20 -9.21 -4.50
N LYS A 339 -40.76 -10.38 -4.87
CA LYS A 339 -41.61 -11.23 -4.03
C LYS A 339 -40.89 -12.44 -3.43
N LYS A 340 -39.60 -12.65 -3.72
CA LYS A 340 -38.79 -13.68 -3.04
C LYS A 340 -38.39 -13.18 -1.64
N PRO A 341 -38.25 -14.07 -0.64
CA PRO A 341 -37.98 -13.68 0.74
C PRO A 341 -36.66 -12.89 0.85
N ALA A 342 -36.57 -12.01 1.86
CA ALA A 342 -35.39 -11.19 2.15
C ALA A 342 -34.13 -12.01 2.50
N SER A 343 -34.26 -13.33 2.64
CA SER A 343 -33.18 -14.31 2.80
C SER A 343 -32.91 -15.01 1.48
N GLY A 344 -31.97 -14.49 0.68
CA GLY A 344 -31.44 -15.21 -0.48
C GLY A 344 -29.93 -15.36 -0.39
N GLU A 345 -29.35 -16.04 -1.37
CA GLU A 345 -27.92 -16.34 -1.38
C GLU A 345 -27.08 -15.08 -1.65
N HIS A 346 -25.93 -14.98 -0.98
CA HIS A 346 -24.92 -13.97 -1.24
C HIS A 346 -23.83 -14.60 -2.09
N LEU A 347 -23.68 -14.10 -3.32
CA LEU A 347 -22.72 -14.61 -4.28
C LEU A 347 -21.55 -13.63 -4.45
N THR A 348 -20.33 -14.15 -4.58
CA THR A 348 -19.17 -13.39 -5.05
C THR A 348 -18.76 -13.87 -6.44
N LEU A 349 -18.66 -12.94 -7.40
CA LEU A 349 -18.12 -13.20 -8.74
C LEU A 349 -16.77 -12.51 -8.89
N VAL A 350 -15.75 -13.28 -9.24
CA VAL A 350 -14.44 -12.76 -9.61
C VAL A 350 -14.30 -12.77 -11.13
N LEU A 351 -14.20 -11.58 -11.71
CA LEU A 351 -14.03 -11.40 -13.15
C LEU A 351 -12.56 -11.28 -13.47
N THR A 352 -12.09 -12.11 -14.39
CA THR A 352 -10.70 -12.10 -14.81
C THR A 352 -10.54 -12.42 -16.29
N ARG A 353 -9.32 -12.24 -16.80
CA ARG A 353 -8.92 -12.73 -18.12
C ARG A 353 -7.84 -13.78 -17.98
N VAL A 354 -7.83 -14.72 -18.91
CA VAL A 354 -6.74 -15.68 -19.12
C VAL A 354 -6.43 -15.65 -20.61
N GLY A 355 -5.21 -15.24 -20.96
CA GLY A 355 -4.88 -14.81 -22.31
C GLY A 355 -5.84 -13.71 -22.77
N ASP A 356 -6.46 -13.92 -23.92
CA ASP A 356 -7.44 -13.01 -24.52
C ASP A 356 -8.90 -13.26 -24.08
N GLU A 357 -9.15 -14.37 -23.37
CA GLU A 357 -10.49 -14.78 -22.97
C GLU A 357 -10.87 -14.27 -21.59
N ARG A 358 -12.17 -14.02 -21.38
CA ARG A 358 -12.70 -13.48 -20.12
C ARG A 358 -13.58 -14.52 -19.43
N TYR A 359 -13.41 -14.62 -18.12
CA TYR A 359 -14.07 -15.58 -17.26
C TYR A 359 -14.73 -14.89 -16.06
N ALA A 360 -15.76 -15.54 -15.53
CA ALA A 360 -16.36 -15.22 -14.25
C ALA A 360 -16.26 -16.44 -13.35
N ILE A 361 -15.49 -16.33 -12.27
CA ILE A 361 -15.30 -17.39 -11.30
C ILE A 361 -16.26 -17.12 -10.15
N VAL A 362 -17.15 -18.07 -9.90
CA VAL A 362 -18.06 -18.06 -8.76
C VAL A 362 -17.29 -18.56 -7.54
N VAL A 363 -17.30 -17.77 -6.47
CA VAL A 363 -16.52 -18.08 -5.28
C VAL A 363 -17.28 -17.79 -3.98
N ASP A 364 -16.90 -18.51 -2.93
CA ASP A 364 -17.26 -18.22 -1.54
C ASP A 364 -16.05 -17.60 -0.81
N PRO A 365 -16.23 -16.49 -0.06
CA PRO A 365 -15.22 -16.03 0.88
C PRO A 365 -14.92 -17.12 1.92
N VAL A 366 -13.63 -17.30 2.24
CA VAL A 366 -13.19 -18.22 3.31
C VAL A 366 -13.22 -17.54 4.67
#